data_AF-A0A2K6V5C9-F1
#
_entry.id   AF-A0A2K6V5C9-F1
#
_cell.length_a   1.000
_cell.length_b   1.000
_cell.length_c   1.000
_cell.angle_alpha   90.00
_cell.angle_beta   90.00
_cell.angle_gamma   90.00
#
_symmetry.space_group_name_H-M   'P 1'
#
loop_
_entity.id
_entity.type
_entity.pdbx_description
1 polymer ?
#
loop_
_entity_poly.entity_id
_entity_poly.type
_entity_poly.pdbx_seq_one_letter_code
_entity_poly.pdbx_strand_id
1 'polypeptide(L)'
;MTTAARPTFEPARGGRGKGEGNLSQLSKQDLPSHTKIKYRQTTQDSPEEVCNCDFRRELEERERAAARERKKNRDHPTQEHTTSSSVSKKPQLDQIPAANLDADDPLTDEEDEDFEEESDDDDTAAEEQSRKEQEQKAEEERIPMENVLSGNPLLNLTGPSQPWANLKVKRRWDDDVVFKNCAKGVDDQKKDKRFFMEKYIK
;
A
#
# COMPACT_ATOMS: atom_id res chain seq x y z
N MET A 1 2.67 -36.35 53.45
CA MET A 1 2.72 -35.84 52.05
C MET A 1 3.78 -36.63 51.29
N THR A 2 3.48 -37.18 50.12
CA THR A 2 4.43 -37.99 49.34
C THR A 2 5.31 -37.11 48.46
N THR A 3 6.61 -37.41 48.40
CA THR A 3 7.65 -36.60 47.72
C THR A 3 7.90 -37.03 46.28
N ALA A 4 6.90 -37.63 45.63
CA ALA A 4 7.07 -38.25 44.30
C ALA A 4 7.09 -37.22 43.16
N ALA A 5 6.31 -36.14 43.28
CA ALA A 5 6.36 -35.02 42.35
C ALA A 5 7.59 -34.15 42.68
N ARG A 6 8.62 -34.21 41.84
CA ARG A 6 9.85 -33.41 41.97
C ARG A 6 10.19 -32.76 40.63
N PRO A 7 10.69 -31.51 40.61
CA PRO A 7 11.18 -30.89 39.39
C PRO A 7 12.47 -31.57 38.90
N THR A 8 12.69 -31.53 37.59
CA THR A 8 13.95 -31.97 36.97
C THR A 8 14.94 -30.80 36.99
N PHE A 9 15.97 -30.89 37.82
CA PHE A 9 17.05 -29.89 37.85
C PHE A 9 18.17 -30.19 36.85
N GLU A 10 18.35 -31.47 36.51
CA GLU A 10 19.32 -31.93 35.52
C GLU A 10 18.59 -32.67 34.40
N PRO A 11 18.72 -32.25 33.13
CA PRO A 11 18.12 -32.95 32.00
C PRO A 11 18.88 -34.25 31.69
N ALA A 12 18.20 -35.22 31.09
CA ALA A 12 18.84 -36.46 30.63
C ALA A 12 19.91 -36.17 29.56
N ARG A 13 21.10 -36.76 29.71
CA ARG A 13 22.22 -36.60 28.76
C ARG A 13 22.09 -37.60 27.61
N GLY A 14 22.26 -37.13 26.37
CA GLY A 14 22.30 -37.98 25.18
C GLY A 14 23.54 -38.90 25.13
N GLY A 15 23.51 -39.93 24.29
CA GLY A 15 24.66 -40.81 24.01
C GLY A 15 24.63 -42.20 24.66
N ARG A 16 23.54 -42.61 25.34
CA ARG A 16 23.37 -43.97 25.88
C ARG A 16 22.05 -44.62 25.41
N GLY A 17 21.74 -44.52 24.12
CA GLY A 17 20.42 -44.85 23.58
C GLY A 17 20.43 -45.60 22.24
N LYS A 18 19.27 -45.60 21.57
CA LYS A 18 18.90 -46.39 20.38
C LYS A 18 19.87 -46.35 19.19
N GLY A 19 20.83 -45.41 19.16
CA GLY A 19 21.86 -45.34 18.12
C GLY A 19 22.96 -46.41 18.20
N GLU A 20 23.06 -47.14 19.31
CA GLU A 20 24.12 -48.16 19.54
C GLU A 20 23.57 -49.61 19.60
N GLY A 21 22.26 -49.80 19.39
CA GLY A 21 21.56 -51.08 19.57
C GLY A 21 21.03 -51.71 18.28
N ASN A 22 20.53 -52.96 18.42
CA ASN A 22 20.04 -53.81 17.32
C ASN A 22 19.05 -53.10 16.38
N LEU A 23 19.37 -53.08 15.07
CA LEU A 23 18.53 -52.55 13.97
C LEU A 23 17.16 -53.23 13.79
N SER A 24 16.83 -54.22 14.62
CA SER A 24 15.58 -54.99 14.53
C SER A 24 14.33 -54.20 14.93
N GLN A 25 14.46 -53.03 15.58
CA GLN A 25 13.34 -52.20 16.04
C GLN A 25 13.29 -50.85 15.31
N LEU A 26 12.86 -50.86 14.05
CA LEU A 26 12.65 -49.66 13.24
C LEU A 26 11.25 -49.07 13.47
N SER A 27 11.18 -47.75 13.61
CA SER A 27 9.91 -47.01 13.63
C SER A 27 9.39 -46.81 12.21
N LYS A 28 8.09 -46.49 12.06
CA LYS A 28 7.50 -46.08 10.77
C LYS A 28 8.19 -44.84 10.17
N GLN A 29 8.76 -43.98 11.02
CA GLN A 29 9.52 -42.80 10.60
C GLN A 29 10.93 -43.11 10.09
N ASP A 30 11.49 -44.28 10.46
CA ASP A 30 12.82 -44.72 10.03
C ASP A 30 12.79 -45.42 8.66
N LEU A 31 11.61 -45.54 8.05
CA LEU A 31 11.46 -46.09 6.70
C LEU A 31 12.06 -45.13 5.66
N PRO A 32 12.60 -45.64 4.54
CA PRO A 32 13.22 -44.82 3.51
C PRO A 32 12.29 -43.71 3.00
N SER A 33 12.66 -42.47 3.27
CA SER A 33 11.99 -41.25 2.80
C SER A 33 13.03 -40.17 2.53
N HIS A 34 12.80 -39.33 1.51
CA HIS A 34 13.74 -38.27 1.09
C HIS A 34 15.19 -38.75 0.92
N THR A 35 15.37 -39.85 0.20
CA THR A 35 16.69 -40.47 -0.06
C THR A 35 17.59 -39.67 -1.02
N LYS A 36 17.07 -38.56 -1.57
CA LYS A 36 17.79 -37.69 -2.49
C LYS A 36 17.84 -36.27 -1.92
N ILE A 37 19.06 -35.80 -1.66
CA ILE A 37 19.31 -34.42 -1.25
C ILE A 37 19.22 -33.52 -2.49
N LYS A 38 18.48 -32.41 -2.37
CA LYS A 38 18.41 -31.38 -3.41
C LYS A 38 19.57 -30.40 -3.22
N TYR A 39 20.29 -30.14 -4.30
CA TYR A 39 21.34 -29.12 -4.34
C TYR A 39 20.78 -27.81 -4.91
N ARG A 40 21.30 -26.69 -4.42
CA ARG A 40 21.03 -25.37 -4.99
C ARG A 40 21.54 -25.35 -6.42
N GLN A 41 20.66 -24.96 -7.34
CA GLN A 41 21.07 -24.67 -8.71
C GLN A 41 21.74 -23.29 -8.75
N THR A 42 22.38 -22.96 -9.87
CA THR A 42 23.01 -21.65 -10.10
C THR A 42 22.06 -20.51 -9.70
N THR A 43 20.86 -20.48 -10.27
CA THR A 43 19.83 -19.45 -10.00
C THR A 43 19.18 -19.47 -8.60
N GLN A 44 19.62 -20.34 -7.69
CA GLN A 44 19.04 -20.53 -6.35
C GLN A 44 20.05 -20.25 -5.23
N ASP A 45 20.91 -19.25 -5.43
CA ASP A 45 22.01 -18.90 -4.53
C ASP A 45 23.02 -20.05 -4.44
N SER A 46 23.55 -20.48 -5.58
CA SER A 46 24.69 -21.40 -5.59
C SER A 46 25.85 -20.81 -4.77
N PRO A 47 26.59 -21.61 -3.98
CA PRO A 47 27.68 -21.09 -3.16
C PRO A 47 28.74 -20.33 -3.97
N GLU A 48 28.93 -20.69 -5.23
CA GLU A 48 29.86 -19.99 -6.14
C GLU A 48 29.42 -18.56 -6.45
N GLU A 49 28.12 -18.34 -6.65
CA GLU A 49 27.57 -17.00 -6.89
C GLU A 49 27.62 -16.17 -5.61
N VAL A 50 27.21 -16.75 -4.49
CA VAL A 50 27.21 -16.12 -3.17
C VAL A 50 28.60 -15.63 -2.77
N CYS A 51 29.66 -16.39 -3.06
CA CYS A 51 31.04 -16.00 -2.74
C CYS A 51 31.54 -14.78 -3.55
N ASN A 52 31.02 -14.58 -4.76
CA ASN A 52 31.46 -13.53 -5.66
C ASN A 52 30.59 -12.25 -5.59
N CYS A 53 29.51 -12.27 -4.78
CA CYS A 53 28.56 -11.16 -4.67
C CYS A 53 28.91 -10.19 -3.53
N ASP A 54 28.85 -8.89 -3.84
CA ASP A 54 28.97 -7.81 -2.86
C ASP A 54 27.63 -7.49 -2.18
N PHE A 55 27.27 -8.24 -1.13
CA PHE A 55 25.97 -8.09 -0.45
C PHE A 55 25.72 -6.70 0.14
N ARG A 56 26.77 -5.97 0.53
CA ARG A 56 26.62 -4.63 1.10
C ARG A 56 26.02 -3.65 0.09
N ARG A 57 26.50 -3.69 -1.15
CA ARG A 57 26.03 -2.81 -2.23
C ARG A 57 24.61 -3.19 -2.66
N GLU A 58 24.35 -4.48 -2.86
CA GLU A 58 23.01 -4.95 -3.25
C GLU A 58 21.95 -4.63 -2.19
N LEU A 59 22.30 -4.80 -0.90
CA LEU A 59 21.39 -4.49 0.21
C LEU A 59 21.04 -3.00 0.23
N GLU A 60 22.05 -2.13 0.10
CA GLU A 60 21.83 -0.67 0.08
C GLU A 60 20.97 -0.24 -1.10
N GLU A 61 21.18 -0.82 -2.29
CA GLU A 61 20.34 -0.57 -3.47
C GLU A 61 18.89 -1.03 -3.24
N ARG A 62 18.70 -2.24 -2.70
CA ARG A 62 17.38 -2.78 -2.37
C ARG A 62 16.66 -1.93 -1.32
N GLU A 63 17.38 -1.45 -0.32
CA GLU A 63 16.85 -0.57 0.73
C GLU A 63 16.45 0.79 0.15
N ARG A 64 17.29 1.37 -0.72
CA ARG A 64 16.96 2.61 -1.45
C ARG A 64 15.71 2.43 -2.30
N ALA A 65 15.57 1.32 -3.01
CA ALA A 65 14.37 1.02 -3.81
C ALA A 65 13.12 0.83 -2.94
N ALA A 66 13.22 0.08 -1.84
CA ALA A 66 12.12 -0.12 -0.91
C ALA A 66 11.71 1.19 -0.21
N ALA A 67 12.66 2.07 0.11
CA ALA A 67 12.38 3.38 0.67
C ALA A 67 11.65 4.29 -0.34
N ARG A 68 12.06 4.27 -1.62
CA ARG A 68 11.36 4.98 -2.71
C ARG A 68 9.93 4.46 -2.90
N GLU A 69 9.74 3.14 -2.86
CA GLU A 69 8.41 2.52 -2.96
C GLU A 69 7.50 2.92 -1.79
N ARG A 70 8.04 2.87 -0.55
CA ARG A 70 7.33 3.36 0.64
C ARG A 70 6.97 4.83 0.56
N LYS A 71 7.86 5.69 0.01
CA LYS A 71 7.58 7.12 -0.20
C LYS A 71 6.47 7.32 -1.23
N LYS A 72 6.56 6.64 -2.38
CA LYS A 72 5.53 6.68 -3.44
C LYS A 72 4.15 6.27 -2.91
N ASN A 73 4.07 5.19 -2.13
CA ASN A 73 2.82 4.74 -1.53
C ASN A 73 2.29 5.67 -0.43
N ARG A 74 3.15 6.45 0.22
CA ARG A 74 2.72 7.44 1.23
C ARG A 74 2.07 8.67 0.60
N ASP A 75 2.52 9.05 -0.60
CA ASP A 75 2.04 10.24 -1.30
C ASP A 75 0.73 9.99 -2.09
N HIS A 76 0.26 8.74 -2.17
CA HIS A 76 -1.04 8.37 -2.77
C HIS A 76 -1.86 7.45 -1.83
N PRO A 77 -2.57 8.00 -0.82
CA PRO A 77 -3.33 7.20 0.14
C PRO A 77 -4.70 6.71 -0.39
N THR A 78 -4.93 6.69 -1.70
CA THR A 78 -6.24 6.36 -2.28
C THR A 78 -6.18 5.11 -3.15
N GLN A 79 -6.05 3.93 -2.55
CA GLN A 79 -6.78 2.74 -3.00
C GLN A 79 -6.77 1.66 -1.93
N GLU A 80 -7.95 1.30 -1.46
CA GLU A 80 -8.22 0.14 -0.61
C GLU A 80 -7.66 -1.14 -1.28
N HIS A 81 -6.48 -1.59 -0.87
CA HIS A 81 -6.03 -2.95 -1.17
C HIS A 81 -6.59 -3.89 -0.11
N THR A 82 -7.88 -4.22 -0.24
CA THR A 82 -8.40 -5.50 0.25
C THR A 82 -7.89 -6.62 -0.65
N THR A 83 -6.61 -6.94 -0.56
CA THR A 83 -6.08 -8.20 -1.09
C THR A 83 -5.40 -8.94 0.05
N SER A 84 -6.20 -9.84 0.61
CA SER A 84 -5.80 -10.96 1.44
C SER A 84 -4.41 -11.53 1.09
N SER A 85 -3.39 -11.18 1.86
CA SER A 85 -2.10 -11.89 1.84
C SER A 85 -2.11 -12.98 2.92
N SER A 86 -2.65 -14.13 2.54
CA SER A 86 -2.36 -15.40 3.18
C SER A 86 -0.87 -15.73 3.08
N VAL A 87 -0.30 -16.23 4.19
CA VAL A 87 0.97 -16.99 4.31
C VAL A 87 2.25 -16.22 3.96
N SER A 88 3.15 -15.91 4.91
CA SER A 88 4.08 -16.90 5.46
C SER A 88 4.85 -16.31 6.64
N LYS A 89 4.92 -17.05 7.75
CA LYS A 89 5.70 -16.74 8.95
C LYS A 89 7.19 -17.03 8.70
N LYS A 90 8.06 -16.03 8.82
CA LYS A 90 9.49 -16.18 9.16
C LYS A 90 9.91 -14.99 10.05
N PRO A 91 10.54 -15.21 11.22
CA PRO A 91 10.94 -14.13 12.11
C PRO A 91 12.26 -13.52 11.63
N GLN A 92 12.25 -12.22 11.34
CA GLN A 92 13.43 -11.44 10.98
C GLN A 92 14.02 -10.81 12.24
N LEU A 93 15.27 -11.16 12.51
CA LEU A 93 16.13 -10.76 13.61
C LEU A 93 16.57 -9.30 13.46
N ASP A 94 16.43 -8.54 14.54
CA ASP A 94 17.17 -7.35 14.99
C ASP A 94 17.73 -6.36 13.96
N GLN A 95 17.17 -5.14 13.95
CA GLN A 95 17.85 -3.96 13.41
C GLN A 95 17.73 -2.77 14.39
N ILE A 96 18.90 -2.32 14.84
CA ILE A 96 19.17 -1.25 15.81
C ILE A 96 18.78 0.12 15.22
N PRO A 97 18.20 1.07 15.98
CA PRO A 97 17.88 2.39 15.45
C PRO A 97 19.12 3.28 15.40
N ALA A 98 19.67 3.49 14.20
CA ALA A 98 20.66 4.53 13.95
C ALA A 98 19.94 5.88 13.84
N ALA A 99 19.80 6.56 14.98
CA ALA A 99 19.55 7.98 15.01
C ALA A 99 20.90 8.72 14.97
N ASN A 100 20.96 9.74 14.11
CA ASN A 100 21.98 10.78 13.91
C ASN A 100 23.03 10.51 12.83
N LEU A 101 23.32 11.57 12.04
CA LEU A 101 24.25 11.75 10.90
C LEU A 101 23.54 11.54 9.54
N ASP A 102 23.37 12.52 8.65
CA ASP A 102 24.00 13.83 8.45
C ASP A 102 23.02 14.70 7.63
N ALA A 103 23.03 16.01 7.90
CA ALA A 103 22.13 17.00 7.33
C ALA A 103 22.95 18.07 6.62
N ASP A 104 23.07 17.94 5.30
CA ASP A 104 23.16 19.01 4.30
C ASP A 104 23.61 18.41 2.95
N ASP A 105 22.70 18.28 1.99
CA ASP A 105 23.06 18.09 0.57
C ASP A 105 22.19 19.03 -0.28
N PRO A 106 22.78 20.00 -1.00
CA PRO A 106 22.03 21.04 -1.71
C PRO A 106 21.24 20.47 -2.89
N LEU A 107 19.97 20.89 -2.98
CA LEU A 107 19.11 20.72 -4.14
C LEU A 107 19.75 21.36 -5.38
N THR A 108 20.23 20.55 -6.32
CA THR A 108 20.41 20.96 -7.72
C THR A 108 19.13 20.66 -8.49
N ASP A 109 18.44 21.75 -8.77
CA ASP A 109 17.35 21.87 -9.72
C ASP A 109 17.98 21.92 -11.13
N GLU A 110 17.81 20.88 -11.93
CA GLU A 110 18.08 20.91 -13.37
C GLU A 110 16.84 20.37 -14.08
N GLU A 111 16.07 21.32 -14.62
CA GLU A 111 14.99 21.15 -15.58
C GLU A 111 15.54 20.67 -16.93
N ASP A 112 14.71 19.84 -17.57
CA ASP A 112 14.56 19.62 -19.02
C ASP A 112 15.74 19.07 -19.85
N GLU A 113 15.50 17.93 -20.51
CA GLU A 113 15.62 17.79 -21.98
C GLU A 113 15.15 16.41 -22.49
N ASP A 114 14.12 16.47 -23.35
CA ASP A 114 13.72 15.64 -24.49
C ASP A 114 13.50 14.12 -24.40
N PHE A 115 12.24 13.76 -24.67
CA PHE A 115 11.74 12.46 -25.09
C PHE A 115 11.60 12.46 -26.62
N GLU A 116 12.50 11.76 -27.33
CA GLU A 116 12.34 11.53 -28.78
C GLU A 116 11.35 10.38 -29.04
N GLU A 117 10.17 10.72 -29.57
CA GLU A 117 9.21 9.79 -30.18
C GLU A 117 9.31 9.90 -31.70
N GLU A 118 9.71 8.79 -32.33
CA GLU A 118 9.75 8.60 -33.78
C GLU A 118 8.38 8.11 -34.28
N SER A 119 7.68 8.92 -35.09
CA SER A 119 6.66 8.41 -36.00
C SER A 119 6.43 9.34 -37.20
N ASP A 120 6.36 8.68 -38.35
CA ASP A 120 6.28 9.14 -39.73
C ASP A 120 4.86 9.59 -40.16
N ASP A 121 4.85 10.38 -41.24
CA ASP A 121 3.82 10.54 -42.28
C ASP A 121 2.64 11.55 -42.16
N ASP A 122 2.57 12.39 -43.22
CA ASP A 122 1.45 13.09 -43.90
C ASP A 122 0.21 13.56 -43.11
N ASP A 123 0.01 14.89 -42.88
CA ASP A 123 -1.35 15.48 -42.74
C ASP A 123 -1.37 17.02 -42.56
N THR A 124 -1.17 17.81 -43.63
CA THR A 124 -1.41 19.28 -43.59
C THR A 124 -2.85 19.70 -43.93
N ALA A 125 -3.78 18.75 -44.04
CA ALA A 125 -5.19 19.01 -44.36
C ALA A 125 -6.18 18.66 -43.22
N ALA A 126 -5.75 17.90 -42.21
CA ALA A 126 -6.59 17.44 -41.10
C ALA A 126 -6.79 18.50 -39.99
N GLU A 127 -5.90 19.49 -39.88
CA GLU A 127 -5.95 20.46 -38.78
C GLU A 127 -7.06 21.52 -38.94
N GLU A 128 -7.39 21.91 -40.17
CA GLU A 128 -8.45 22.91 -40.43
C GLU A 128 -9.86 22.34 -40.16
N GLN A 129 -10.06 21.04 -40.39
CA GLN A 129 -11.35 20.39 -40.12
C GLN A 129 -11.60 20.22 -38.62
N SER A 130 -10.56 19.87 -37.85
CA SER A 130 -10.65 19.71 -36.40
C SER A 130 -11.08 21.01 -35.69
N ARG A 131 -10.57 22.16 -36.14
CA ARG A 131 -10.93 23.46 -35.56
C ARG A 131 -12.38 23.88 -35.85
N LYS A 132 -12.88 23.57 -37.06
CA LYS A 132 -14.24 23.90 -37.50
C LYS A 132 -15.31 22.98 -36.88
N GLU A 133 -14.93 21.75 -36.57
CA GLU A 133 -15.79 20.78 -35.89
C GLU A 133 -15.90 21.07 -34.39
N GLN A 134 -14.83 21.55 -33.74
CA GLN A 134 -14.87 22.00 -32.34
C GLN A 134 -15.79 23.23 -32.15
N GLU A 135 -15.76 24.18 -33.09
CA GLU A 135 -16.61 25.38 -33.04
C GLU A 135 -18.09 25.04 -33.25
N GLN A 136 -18.41 24.17 -34.23
CA GLN A 136 -19.78 23.70 -34.45
C GLN A 136 -20.31 22.86 -33.29
N LYS A 137 -19.46 22.03 -32.66
CA LYS A 137 -19.84 21.24 -31.49
C LYS A 137 -20.12 22.13 -30.28
N ALA A 138 -19.38 23.22 -30.09
CA ALA A 138 -19.65 24.17 -29.01
C ALA A 138 -20.97 24.94 -29.23
N GLU A 139 -21.33 25.24 -30.47
CA GLU A 139 -22.58 25.90 -30.80
C GLU A 139 -23.79 24.94 -30.73
N GLU A 140 -23.63 23.70 -31.18
CA GLU A 140 -24.64 22.66 -31.04
C GLU A 140 -24.86 22.23 -29.58
N GLU A 141 -23.86 22.35 -28.70
CA GLU A 141 -24.01 22.10 -27.26
C GLU A 141 -24.67 23.29 -26.53
N ARG A 142 -24.67 24.50 -27.12
CA ARG A 142 -25.31 25.69 -26.54
C ARG A 142 -26.83 25.65 -26.61
N ILE A 143 -27.39 25.20 -27.73
CA ILE A 143 -28.84 25.13 -27.98
C ILE A 143 -29.58 24.20 -26.98
N PRO A 144 -29.11 22.96 -26.70
CA PRO A 144 -29.72 22.10 -25.68
C PRO A 144 -29.50 22.66 -24.27
N MET A 145 -28.37 23.33 -24.00
CA MET A 145 -28.11 23.93 -22.70
C MET A 145 -29.07 25.10 -22.39
N GLU A 146 -29.43 25.89 -23.40
CA GLU A 146 -30.40 27.00 -23.26
C GLU A 146 -31.84 26.50 -23.04
N ASN A 147 -32.25 25.42 -23.72
CA ASN A 147 -33.56 24.79 -23.51
C ASN A 147 -33.67 24.09 -22.15
N VAL A 148 -32.60 23.47 -21.66
CA VAL A 148 -32.57 22.85 -20.31
C VAL A 148 -32.60 23.93 -19.22
N LEU A 149 -31.97 25.09 -19.45
CA LEU A 149 -32.02 26.21 -18.51
C LEU A 149 -33.40 26.87 -18.46
N SER A 150 -34.07 27.03 -19.61
CA SER A 150 -35.36 27.74 -19.70
C SER A 150 -36.59 26.86 -19.45
N GLY A 151 -36.46 25.54 -19.59
CA GLY A 151 -37.55 24.57 -19.43
C GLY A 151 -37.94 24.24 -17.99
N ASN A 152 -37.19 24.71 -16.98
CA ASN A 152 -37.49 24.44 -15.57
C ASN A 152 -38.29 25.59 -14.93
N PRO A 153 -39.61 25.44 -14.72
CA PRO A 153 -40.44 26.50 -14.16
C PRO A 153 -40.08 26.86 -12.71
N LEU A 154 -39.32 26.01 -11.99
CA LEU A 154 -38.84 26.32 -10.63
C LEU A 154 -37.69 27.34 -10.61
N LEU A 155 -36.95 27.49 -11.71
CA LEU A 155 -35.84 28.45 -11.81
C LEU A 155 -36.34 29.89 -12.11
N ASN A 156 -37.46 30.03 -12.82
CA ASN A 156 -37.99 31.33 -13.24
C ASN A 156 -38.77 32.07 -12.13
N LEU A 157 -38.98 31.45 -10.96
CA LEU A 157 -39.66 32.07 -9.81
C LEU A 157 -38.80 33.09 -9.03
N THR A 158 -37.51 33.23 -9.36
CA THR A 158 -36.56 34.14 -8.67
C THR A 158 -36.42 35.52 -9.35
N GLY A 159 -37.13 35.77 -10.45
CA GLY A 159 -37.12 37.08 -11.12
C GLY A 159 -37.77 38.21 -10.29
N PRO A 160 -37.35 39.48 -10.44
CA PRO A 160 -37.72 40.61 -9.57
C PRO A 160 -39.19 41.09 -9.67
N SER A 161 -40.06 40.37 -10.37
CA SER A 161 -41.45 40.74 -10.63
C SER A 161 -42.40 39.64 -10.15
N GLN A 162 -42.60 39.51 -8.83
CA GLN A 162 -43.79 38.96 -8.13
C GLN A 162 -43.52 38.89 -6.60
N PRO A 163 -44.56 38.95 -5.74
CA PRO A 163 -44.45 39.24 -4.30
C PRO A 163 -44.06 38.02 -3.42
N TRP A 164 -43.24 37.10 -3.94
CA TRP A 164 -42.72 35.96 -3.19
C TRP A 164 -41.19 36.01 -3.02
N ALA A 165 -40.65 37.21 -2.83
CA ALA A 165 -39.23 37.45 -2.55
C ALA A 165 -38.72 36.91 -1.19
N ASN A 166 -39.41 35.95 -0.57
CA ASN A 166 -39.12 35.44 0.77
C ASN A 166 -39.20 33.91 0.91
N LEU A 167 -38.90 33.15 -0.15
CA LEU A 167 -38.64 31.70 -0.06
C LEU A 167 -37.17 31.35 0.23
N LYS A 168 -36.35 32.35 0.58
CA LYS A 168 -35.07 32.08 1.25
C LYS A 168 -35.40 31.47 2.60
N VAL A 169 -35.03 30.20 2.78
CA VAL A 169 -35.12 29.48 4.06
C VAL A 169 -34.51 30.38 5.15
N LYS A 170 -35.38 31.05 5.91
CA LYS A 170 -35.01 32.11 6.87
C LYS A 170 -34.18 31.57 8.03
N ARG A 171 -34.34 30.27 8.28
CA ARG A 171 -33.64 29.48 9.27
C ARG A 171 -33.59 28.05 8.78
N ARG A 172 -32.39 27.48 8.69
CA ARG A 172 -32.23 26.07 8.30
C ARG A 172 -32.85 25.22 9.40
N TRP A 173 -33.46 24.09 9.04
CA TRP A 173 -33.98 23.14 10.03
C TRP A 173 -32.90 22.67 11.01
N ASP A 174 -31.64 22.69 10.57
CA ASP A 174 -30.46 22.42 11.37
C ASP A 174 -30.06 23.56 12.32
N ASP A 175 -30.52 24.80 12.15
CA ASP A 175 -29.92 25.97 12.84
C ASP A 175 -30.24 25.99 14.36
N ASP A 176 -31.33 25.35 14.77
CA ASP A 176 -31.80 25.28 16.17
C ASP A 176 -31.34 24.00 16.88
N VAL A 177 -30.15 23.50 16.52
CA VAL A 177 -29.55 22.33 17.16
C VAL A 177 -28.35 22.78 17.97
N VAL A 178 -28.40 22.51 19.27
CA VAL A 178 -27.38 22.92 20.25
C VAL A 178 -26.03 22.24 20.08
N PHE A 179 -25.96 21.15 19.30
CA PHE A 179 -24.72 20.43 18.97
C PHE A 179 -24.41 20.53 17.47
N LYS A 180 -23.21 21.01 17.15
CA LYS A 180 -22.74 21.17 15.76
C LYS A 180 -21.37 20.52 15.60
N ASN A 181 -21.21 19.74 14.53
CA ASN A 181 -19.89 19.30 14.05
C ASN A 181 -19.01 18.64 15.13
N CYS A 182 -19.59 17.84 16.03
CA CYS A 182 -18.88 17.24 17.17
C CYS A 182 -17.67 16.38 16.79
N ALA A 183 -17.68 15.82 15.57
CA ALA A 183 -16.60 14.98 15.03
C ALA A 183 -15.74 15.70 13.97
N LYS A 184 -15.84 17.03 13.85
CA LYS A 184 -15.02 17.76 12.87
C LYS A 184 -13.54 17.64 13.21
N GLY A 185 -12.78 17.03 12.31
CA GLY A 185 -11.34 16.77 12.49
C GLY A 185 -11.01 15.49 13.25
N VAL A 186 -11.99 14.62 13.56
CA VAL A 186 -11.70 13.27 14.06
C VAL A 186 -11.21 12.41 12.89
N ASP A 187 -9.94 12.05 12.93
CA ASP A 187 -9.29 11.16 11.96
C ASP A 187 -9.09 9.77 12.57
N ASP A 188 -9.82 8.77 12.06
CA ASP A 188 -9.79 7.39 12.56
C ASP A 188 -8.56 6.59 12.10
N GLN A 189 -7.72 7.14 11.21
CA GLN A 189 -6.57 6.47 10.58
C GLN A 189 -5.47 5.98 11.55
N LYS A 190 -5.50 6.41 12.82
CA LYS A 190 -4.42 6.17 13.80
C LYS A 190 -4.67 5.02 14.76
N LYS A 191 -5.89 4.46 14.82
CA LYS A 191 -6.22 3.38 15.77
C LYS A 191 -5.82 2.01 15.18
N ASP A 192 -6.05 1.82 13.88
CA ASP A 192 -5.86 0.52 13.22
C ASP A 192 -4.41 0.23 12.81
N LYS A 193 -3.54 1.26 12.83
CA LYS A 193 -2.10 1.13 12.51
C LYS A 193 -1.24 0.71 13.71
N ARG A 194 -1.84 0.56 14.90
CA ARG A 194 -1.11 0.25 16.13
C ARG A 194 -1.02 -1.27 16.32
N PHE A 195 0.21 -1.76 16.51
CA PHE A 195 0.45 -3.14 16.91
C PHE A 195 0.66 -3.20 18.43
N PHE A 196 -0.20 -3.92 19.17
CA PHE A 196 -0.07 -4.09 20.62
C PHE A 196 0.46 -5.49 20.95
N MET A 197 1.56 -5.54 21.71
CA MET A 197 2.17 -6.77 22.22
C MET A 197 1.56 -7.21 23.56
N GLU A 198 0.28 -6.93 23.80
CA GLU A 198 -0.41 -7.23 25.06
C GLU A 198 -1.72 -7.97 24.78
N LYS A 199 -1.95 -9.08 25.50
CA LYS A 199 -3.16 -9.90 25.35
C LYS A 199 -4.30 -9.42 26.27
N TYR A 200 -3.97 -8.71 27.34
CA TYR A 200 -4.93 -8.25 28.34
C TYR A 200 -4.97 -6.72 28.35
N ILE A 201 -5.91 -6.16 27.60
CA ILE A 201 -6.30 -4.76 27.78
C ILE A 201 -7.07 -4.73 29.10
N LYS A 202 -6.54 -4.02 30.10
CA LYS A 202 -7.17 -3.87 31.41
C LYS A 202 -8.28 -2.82 31.38
#